data_AF-A0A7Y9J6C2-F1
#
_entry.id   AF-A0A7Y9J6C2-F1
#
_cell.length_a   1.000
_cell.length_b   1.000
_cell.length_c   1.000
_cell.angle_alpha   90.00
_cell.angle_beta   90.00
_cell.angle_gamma   90.00
#
_symmetry.space_group_name_H-M   'P 1'
#
loop_
_entity.id
_entity.type
_entity.pdbx_description
1 polymer ?
#
loop_
_entity_poly.entity_id
_entity_poly.type
_entity_poly.pdbx_seq_one_letter_code
_entity_poly.pdbx_strand_id
1 'polypeptide(L)'
;MTTVLVTGGGERLEQVAAAVKAAGADTVVVDDPGRLGEAVAGQKFDGYVQLPVAMTPGEGSVVAKVEQFLTQGMLSRFRAAATVLPALQPDASVMLVGGQTNVDVDAPDDADARAAMLRVLAHALRAERAPDRLTVRVADSSWTAEQIAAKITGTGPKGAGEQTADDAAIGKAYADWRAEVVGMARVEF
;
A
#
# COMPACT_ATOMS: atom_id res chain seq x y z
N MET A 1 -15.46 -1.19 17.85
CA MET A 1 -15.98 -1.18 16.46
C MET A 1 -14.78 -0.89 15.59
N THR A 2 -14.55 -1.73 14.58
CA THR A 2 -13.32 -1.64 13.75
C THR A 2 -13.44 -0.46 12.80
N THR A 3 -12.49 0.47 12.83
CA THR A 3 -12.46 1.62 11.91
C THR A 3 -11.32 1.46 10.92
N VAL A 4 -11.65 1.51 9.63
CA VAL A 4 -10.70 1.31 8.53
C VAL A 4 -10.58 2.59 7.71
N LEU A 5 -9.35 3.07 7.54
CA LEU A 5 -9.04 4.13 6.58
C LEU A 5 -8.83 3.52 5.20
N VAL A 6 -9.45 4.06 4.16
CA VAL A 6 -9.25 3.64 2.77
C VAL A 6 -8.79 4.85 1.96
N THR A 7 -7.61 4.78 1.37
CA THR A 7 -7.04 5.82 0.51
C THR A 7 -6.84 5.32 -0.91
N GLY A 8 -7.00 6.16 -1.91
CA GLY A 8 -6.65 5.86 -3.31
C GLY A 8 -7.46 6.70 -4.28
N GLY A 9 -7.64 6.24 -5.51
CA GLY A 9 -8.50 6.92 -6.47
C GLY A 9 -9.26 5.97 -7.40
N GLY A 10 -10.22 6.53 -8.11
CA GLY A 10 -11.07 5.82 -9.07
C GLY A 10 -12.16 4.96 -8.43
N GLU A 11 -12.93 4.27 -9.27
CA GLU A 11 -14.11 3.47 -8.86
C GLU A 11 -13.79 2.39 -7.81
N ARG A 12 -12.55 1.86 -7.82
CA ARG A 12 -12.11 0.83 -6.89
C ARG A 12 -12.11 1.32 -5.44
N LEU A 13 -11.94 2.63 -5.20
CA LEU A 13 -11.99 3.21 -3.88
C LEU A 13 -13.37 3.02 -3.23
N GLU A 14 -14.41 3.34 -3.97
CA GLU A 14 -15.80 3.23 -3.50
C GLU A 14 -16.20 1.77 -3.30
N GLN A 15 -15.81 0.89 -4.23
CA GLN A 15 -16.09 -0.55 -4.15
C GLN A 15 -15.48 -1.18 -2.89
N VAL A 16 -14.21 -0.86 -2.60
CA VAL A 16 -13.51 -1.37 -1.40
C VAL A 16 -14.12 -0.79 -0.14
N ALA A 17 -14.41 0.51 -0.09
CA ALA A 17 -15.05 1.12 1.07
C ALA A 17 -16.44 0.51 1.35
N ALA A 18 -17.24 0.26 0.31
CA ALA A 18 -18.52 -0.42 0.43
C ALA A 18 -18.38 -1.85 0.94
N ALA A 19 -17.40 -2.61 0.43
CA ALA A 19 -17.14 -3.98 0.88
C ALA A 19 -16.68 -4.03 2.35
N VAL A 20 -15.85 -3.08 2.78
CA VAL A 20 -15.41 -3.00 4.19
C VAL A 20 -16.58 -2.66 5.12
N LYS A 21 -17.47 -1.74 4.72
CA LYS A 21 -18.73 -1.47 5.44
C LYS A 21 -19.63 -2.70 5.52
N ALA A 22 -19.80 -3.42 4.40
CA ALA A 22 -20.58 -4.64 4.36
C ALA A 22 -20.00 -5.76 5.25
N ALA A 23 -18.68 -5.74 5.48
CA ALA A 23 -18.01 -6.63 6.42
C ALA A 23 -18.11 -6.21 7.90
N GLY A 24 -18.85 -5.13 8.21
CA GLY A 24 -19.16 -4.71 9.58
C GLY A 24 -18.17 -3.74 10.22
N ALA A 25 -17.31 -3.10 9.43
CA ALA A 25 -16.37 -2.08 9.88
C ALA A 25 -16.80 -0.66 9.45
N ASP A 26 -16.49 0.35 10.25
CA ASP A 26 -16.60 1.74 9.83
C ASP A 26 -15.50 2.08 8.84
N THR A 27 -15.79 2.96 7.87
CA THR A 27 -14.81 3.38 6.88
C THR A 27 -14.68 4.89 6.80
N VAL A 28 -13.44 5.37 6.85
CA VAL A 28 -13.08 6.73 6.45
C VAL A 28 -12.43 6.65 5.08
N VAL A 29 -12.94 7.41 4.12
CA VAL A 29 -12.47 7.41 2.73
C VAL A 29 -11.75 8.71 2.44
N VAL A 30 -10.56 8.61 1.84
CA VAL A 30 -9.76 9.77 1.42
C VAL A 30 -9.29 9.53 -0.01
N ASP A 31 -9.85 10.28 -0.95
CA ASP A 31 -9.54 10.24 -2.38
C ASP A 31 -8.43 11.23 -2.77
N ASP A 32 -8.26 12.30 -2.00
CA ASP A 32 -7.24 13.32 -2.19
C ASP A 32 -6.12 13.20 -1.12
N PRO A 33 -4.87 12.89 -1.51
CA PRO A 33 -3.71 12.89 -0.61
C PRO A 33 -3.53 14.21 0.16
N GLY A 34 -3.94 15.36 -0.40
CA GLY A 34 -3.85 16.66 0.27
C GLY A 34 -4.71 16.76 1.53
N ARG A 35 -5.80 16.00 1.61
CA ARG A 35 -6.75 15.98 2.74
C ARG A 35 -6.41 14.92 3.80
N LEU A 36 -5.44 14.07 3.52
CA LEU A 36 -5.11 12.91 4.36
C LEU A 36 -4.70 13.32 5.78
N GLY A 37 -3.90 14.38 5.91
CA GLY A 37 -3.44 14.86 7.23
C GLY A 37 -4.59 15.29 8.14
N GLU A 38 -5.57 16.02 7.58
CA GLU A 38 -6.78 16.42 8.31
C GLU A 38 -7.66 15.22 8.63
N ALA A 39 -7.81 14.28 7.69
CA ALA A 39 -8.63 13.09 7.86
C ALA A 39 -8.13 12.14 8.95
N VAL A 40 -6.83 12.14 9.25
CA VAL A 40 -6.25 11.30 10.32
C VAL A 40 -6.05 12.04 11.65
N ALA A 41 -6.21 13.36 11.66
CA ALA A 41 -5.96 14.18 12.84
C ALA A 41 -6.89 13.79 14.01
N GLY A 42 -6.30 13.44 15.15
CA GLY A 42 -7.03 13.06 16.36
C GLY A 42 -7.78 11.72 16.28
N GLN A 43 -7.62 10.97 15.19
CA GLN A 43 -8.30 9.68 14.98
C GLN A 43 -7.35 8.51 15.16
N LYS A 44 -7.93 7.33 15.41
CA LYS A 44 -7.23 6.06 15.45
C LYS A 44 -7.93 5.03 14.59
N PHE A 45 -7.13 4.26 13.84
CA PHE A 45 -7.62 3.27 12.89
C PHE A 45 -7.07 1.88 13.22
N ASP A 46 -7.96 0.90 13.16
CA ASP A 46 -7.65 -0.53 13.30
C ASP A 46 -7.19 -1.14 11.97
N GLY A 47 -7.54 -0.48 10.86
CA GLY A 47 -7.18 -0.91 9.51
C GLY A 47 -6.79 0.24 8.59
N TYR A 48 -5.88 -0.03 7.67
CA TYR A 48 -5.54 0.87 6.57
C TYR A 48 -5.49 0.12 5.25
N VAL A 49 -6.26 0.55 4.27
CA VAL A 49 -6.19 0.06 2.89
C VAL A 49 -5.67 1.18 1.99
N GLN A 50 -4.54 0.92 1.35
CA GLN A 50 -3.93 1.82 0.38
C GLN A 50 -4.10 1.26 -1.03
N LEU A 51 -5.02 1.86 -1.78
CA LEU A 51 -5.26 1.60 -3.19
C LEU A 51 -4.33 2.49 -4.05
N PRO A 52 -4.20 2.18 -5.36
CA PRO A 52 -3.53 3.05 -6.30
C PRO A 52 -4.17 4.45 -6.34
N VAL A 53 -3.35 5.46 -6.57
CA VAL A 53 -3.82 6.83 -6.80
C VAL A 53 -4.30 6.94 -8.25
N ALA A 54 -5.46 7.57 -8.47
CA ALA A 54 -5.89 7.90 -9.82
C ALA A 54 -4.96 8.95 -10.40
N MET A 55 -4.32 8.64 -11.53
CA MET A 55 -3.45 9.56 -12.25
C MET A 55 -3.96 9.71 -13.67
N THR A 56 -4.00 10.95 -14.16
CA THR A 56 -4.17 11.20 -15.58
C THR A 56 -2.82 10.93 -16.27
N PRO A 57 -2.76 10.04 -17.27
CA PRO A 57 -1.53 9.81 -18.03
C PRO A 57 -1.02 11.14 -18.61
N GLY A 58 0.23 11.47 -18.32
CA GLY A 58 0.89 12.62 -18.92
C GLY A 58 1.16 12.40 -20.40
N GLU A 59 1.10 13.48 -21.17
CA GLU A 59 1.67 13.49 -22.52
C GLU A 59 3.20 13.50 -22.45
N GLY A 60 3.86 12.89 -23.44
CA GLY A 60 5.32 12.89 -23.53
C GLY A 60 5.96 11.51 -23.73
N SER A 61 7.26 11.44 -23.47
CA SER A 61 8.06 10.23 -23.69
C SER A 61 7.73 9.12 -22.69
N VAL A 62 8.08 7.87 -23.03
CA VAL A 62 7.97 6.72 -22.10
C VAL A 62 8.71 7.00 -20.79
N VAL A 63 9.87 7.65 -20.85
CA VAL A 63 10.66 8.03 -19.67
C VAL A 63 9.89 9.01 -18.77
N ALA A 64 9.25 10.03 -19.35
CA ALA A 64 8.43 10.98 -18.59
C ALA A 64 7.21 10.30 -17.94
N LYS A 65 6.61 9.31 -18.63
CA LYS A 65 5.52 8.50 -18.07
C LYS A 65 5.99 7.64 -16.89
N VAL A 66 7.17 7.03 -16.98
CA VAL A 66 7.77 6.27 -15.86
C VAL A 66 8.12 7.20 -14.69
N GLU A 67 8.69 8.37 -14.95
CA GLU A 67 8.96 9.39 -13.92
C GLU A 67 7.67 9.81 -13.20
N GLN A 68 6.60 10.11 -13.95
CA GLN A 68 5.30 10.45 -13.39
C GLN A 68 4.76 9.31 -12.53
N PHE A 69 4.83 8.07 -13.03
CA PHE A 69 4.40 6.89 -12.29
C PHE A 69 5.17 6.73 -10.96
N LEU A 70 6.49 6.87 -10.98
CA LEU A 70 7.31 6.76 -9.77
C LEU A 70 7.02 7.90 -8.78
N THR A 71 6.92 9.14 -9.25
CA THR A 71 6.79 10.32 -8.38
C THR A 71 5.37 10.54 -7.87
N GLN A 72 4.37 10.50 -8.75
CA GLN A 72 2.97 10.77 -8.43
C GLN A 72 2.21 9.50 -8.02
N GLY A 73 2.63 8.33 -8.51
CA GLY A 73 1.99 7.05 -8.22
C GLY A 73 2.61 6.33 -7.02
N MET A 74 3.91 6.02 -7.09
CA MET A 74 4.55 5.20 -6.05
C MET A 74 5.04 6.01 -4.85
N LEU A 75 5.82 7.08 -5.05
CA LEU A 75 6.35 7.89 -3.93
C LEU A 75 5.24 8.59 -3.14
N SER A 76 4.13 8.96 -3.78
CA SER A 76 2.96 9.50 -3.08
C SER A 76 2.39 8.51 -2.05
N ARG A 77 2.43 7.20 -2.34
CA ARG A 77 2.00 6.13 -1.43
C ARG A 77 2.91 5.98 -0.23
N PHE A 78 4.22 6.17 -0.40
CA PHE A 78 5.16 6.23 0.74
C PHE A 78 4.84 7.42 1.65
N ARG A 79 4.59 8.59 1.07
CA ARG A 79 4.21 9.79 1.82
C ARG A 79 2.89 9.58 2.57
N ALA A 80 1.88 9.03 1.89
CA ALA A 80 0.58 8.73 2.51
C ALA A 80 0.73 7.76 3.69
N ALA A 81 1.53 6.69 3.52
CA ALA A 81 1.77 5.73 4.59
C ALA A 81 2.48 6.37 5.79
N ALA A 82 3.47 7.24 5.57
CA ALA A 82 4.13 8.00 6.63
C ALA A 82 3.16 8.93 7.38
N THR A 83 2.23 9.58 6.67
CA THR A 83 1.18 10.42 7.27
C THR A 83 0.20 9.60 8.11
N VAL A 84 -0.20 8.42 7.63
CA VAL A 84 -1.19 7.55 8.29
C VAL A 84 -0.59 6.82 9.47
N LEU A 85 0.70 6.46 9.41
CA LEU A 85 1.32 5.56 10.36
C LEU A 85 1.06 5.97 11.82
N PRO A 86 1.22 7.23 12.27
CA PRO A 86 0.96 7.62 13.66
C PRO A 86 -0.51 7.46 14.12
N ALA A 87 -1.45 7.45 13.18
CA ALA A 87 -2.88 7.27 13.45
C ALA A 87 -3.29 5.78 13.51
N LEU A 88 -2.40 4.84 13.19
CA LEU A 88 -2.69 3.42 13.32
C LEU A 88 -2.58 2.95 14.76
N GLN A 89 -3.47 2.03 15.15
CA GLN A 89 -3.34 1.25 16.38
C GLN A 89 -2.11 0.32 16.33
N PRO A 90 -1.54 -0.06 17.49
CA PRO A 90 -0.35 -0.92 17.54
C PRO A 90 -0.50 -2.27 16.81
N ASP A 91 -1.70 -2.86 16.81
CA ASP A 91 -2.05 -4.13 16.18
C ASP A 91 -2.85 -3.97 14.88
N ALA A 92 -2.85 -2.76 14.31
CA ALA A 92 -3.59 -2.47 13.09
C ALA A 92 -3.17 -3.36 11.91
N SER A 93 -4.13 -3.65 11.04
CA SER A 93 -3.88 -4.32 9.76
C SER A 93 -3.71 -3.30 8.64
N VAL A 94 -2.70 -3.49 7.78
CA VAL A 94 -2.46 -2.65 6.60
C VAL A 94 -2.52 -3.51 5.34
N MET A 95 -3.24 -3.05 4.33
CA MET A 95 -3.30 -3.65 3.00
C MET A 95 -2.77 -2.66 1.95
N LEU A 96 -1.66 -3.00 1.32
CA LEU A 96 -1.10 -2.26 0.19
C LEU A 96 -1.53 -2.96 -1.10
N VAL A 97 -2.42 -2.35 -1.88
CA VAL A 97 -2.98 -2.96 -3.08
C VAL A 97 -2.21 -2.50 -4.32
N GLY A 98 -1.71 -3.45 -5.10
CA GLY A 98 -1.11 -3.24 -6.40
C GLY A 98 -2.14 -2.74 -7.41
N GLY A 99 -1.77 -1.75 -8.21
CA GLY A 99 -2.65 -1.20 -9.24
C GLY A 99 -2.46 -1.85 -10.60
N GLN A 100 -3.55 -1.90 -11.36
CA GLN A 100 -3.49 -1.86 -12.81
C GLN A 100 -3.38 -0.38 -13.18
N THR A 101 -2.25 -0.02 -13.73
CA THR A 101 -2.07 1.29 -14.33
C THR A 101 -2.78 1.23 -15.67
N ASN A 102 -3.80 2.07 -15.89
CA ASN A 102 -4.33 2.36 -17.23
C ASN A 102 -3.28 3.16 -18.03
N VAL A 103 -2.03 2.75 -17.98
CA VAL A 103 -0.98 3.31 -18.82
C VAL A 103 -1.09 2.54 -20.11
N ASP A 104 -1.34 3.30 -21.16
CA ASP A 104 -1.30 2.89 -22.56
C ASP A 104 -0.31 1.74 -22.79
N VAL A 105 -0.71 0.79 -23.65
CA VAL A 105 -0.04 -0.50 -23.94
C VAL A 105 1.45 -0.35 -24.33
N ASP A 106 1.89 0.88 -24.61
CA ASP A 106 3.23 1.26 -25.07
C ASP A 106 4.22 1.65 -23.96
N ALA A 107 3.81 1.74 -22.69
CA ALA A 107 4.76 1.85 -21.59
C ALA A 107 4.98 0.46 -20.97
N PRO A 108 6.23 0.02 -20.72
CA PRO A 108 6.48 -1.21 -20.00
C PRO A 108 5.97 -1.07 -18.55
N ASP A 109 4.72 -1.49 -18.34
CA ASP A 109 4.11 -1.61 -17.02
C ASP A 109 4.66 -2.87 -16.33
N ASP A 110 5.71 -2.72 -15.53
CA ASP A 110 6.30 -3.85 -14.81
C ASP A 110 5.55 -4.07 -13.47
N ALA A 111 4.60 -5.01 -13.49
CA ALA A 111 3.81 -5.39 -12.33
C ALA A 111 4.68 -5.95 -11.19
N ASP A 112 5.78 -6.63 -11.50
CA ASP A 112 6.68 -7.22 -10.53
C ASP A 112 7.51 -6.14 -9.83
N ALA A 113 7.99 -5.15 -10.57
CA ALA A 113 8.68 -3.99 -10.00
C ALA A 113 7.78 -3.19 -9.05
N ARG A 114 6.50 -3.00 -9.41
CA ARG A 114 5.52 -2.36 -8.50
C ARG A 114 5.31 -3.17 -7.23
N ALA A 115 5.11 -4.48 -7.38
CA ALA A 115 4.94 -5.36 -6.23
C ALA A 115 6.18 -5.33 -5.33
N ALA A 116 7.37 -5.31 -5.90
CA ALA A 116 8.62 -5.18 -5.16
C ALA A 116 8.68 -3.87 -4.36
N MET A 117 8.34 -2.72 -4.96
CA MET A 117 8.30 -1.44 -4.24
C MET A 117 7.25 -1.41 -3.11
N LEU A 118 6.08 -2.03 -3.30
CA LEU A 118 5.08 -2.16 -2.23
C LEU A 118 5.57 -3.09 -1.12
N ARG A 119 6.34 -4.14 -1.43
CA ARG A 119 7.00 -4.98 -0.41
C ARG A 119 8.03 -4.16 0.38
N VAL A 120 8.81 -3.31 -0.27
CA VAL A 120 9.74 -2.39 0.41
C VAL A 120 8.99 -1.48 1.38
N LEU A 121 7.88 -0.86 0.93
CA LEU A 121 7.03 -0.05 1.82
C LEU A 121 6.49 -0.88 3.00
N ALA A 122 6.03 -2.11 2.74
CA ALA A 122 5.54 -2.99 3.79
C ALA A 122 6.62 -3.31 4.83
N HIS A 123 7.87 -3.50 4.41
CA HIS A 123 9.00 -3.70 5.31
C HIS A 123 9.28 -2.45 6.15
N ALA A 124 9.30 -1.27 5.53
CA ALA A 124 9.50 -0.01 6.25
C ALA A 124 8.44 0.20 7.34
N LEU A 125 7.16 0.00 7.02
CA LEU A 125 6.05 0.14 7.98
C LEU A 125 6.15 -0.80 9.18
N ARG A 126 6.53 -2.06 8.94
CA ARG A 126 6.75 -3.04 10.03
C ARG A 126 7.95 -2.65 10.89
N ALA A 127 9.05 -2.22 10.27
CA ALA A 127 10.26 -1.83 10.99
C ALA A 127 10.02 -0.61 11.89
N GLU A 128 9.29 0.39 11.41
CA GLU A 128 8.99 1.61 12.16
C GLU A 128 8.04 1.37 13.35
N ARG A 129 7.23 0.32 13.30
CA ARG A 129 6.33 -0.07 14.39
C ARG A 129 6.91 -1.08 15.37
N ALA A 130 8.11 -1.61 15.14
CA ALA A 130 8.71 -2.54 16.09
C ALA A 130 8.87 -1.89 17.49
N PRO A 131 8.56 -2.62 18.59
CA PRO A 131 8.22 -4.04 18.66
C PRO A 131 6.71 -4.37 18.49
N ASP A 132 5.86 -3.38 18.21
CA ASP A 132 4.42 -3.58 18.01
C ASP A 132 4.13 -4.41 16.73
N ARG A 133 3.00 -5.11 16.73
CA ARG A 133 2.66 -6.13 15.71
C ARG A 133 1.77 -5.58 14.59
N LEU A 134 2.24 -4.55 13.89
CA LEU A 134 1.57 -4.06 12.70
C LEU A 134 1.51 -5.16 11.63
N THR A 135 0.32 -5.57 11.23
CA THR A 135 0.16 -6.62 10.21
C THR A 135 0.04 -5.99 8.83
N VAL A 136 1.14 -5.93 8.08
CA VAL A 136 1.13 -5.40 6.72
C VAL A 136 1.02 -6.53 5.68
N ARG A 137 0.18 -6.36 4.66
CA ARG A 137 0.00 -7.28 3.52
C ARG A 137 0.08 -6.51 2.21
N VAL A 138 0.56 -7.17 1.17
CA VAL A 138 0.56 -6.65 -0.21
C VAL A 138 -0.39 -7.52 -1.02
N ALA A 139 -1.43 -6.92 -1.57
CA ALA A 139 -2.34 -7.55 -2.52
C ALA A 139 -1.92 -7.18 -3.94
N ASP A 140 -1.99 -8.13 -4.87
CA ASP A 140 -1.85 -7.82 -6.29
C ASP A 140 -3.15 -7.19 -6.85
N SER A 141 -3.15 -6.81 -8.12
CA SER A 141 -4.29 -6.14 -8.74
C SER A 141 -5.52 -7.01 -8.94
N SER A 142 -5.40 -8.35 -8.89
CA SER A 142 -6.50 -9.29 -9.10
C SER A 142 -7.43 -9.43 -7.90
N TRP A 143 -7.02 -8.95 -6.72
CA TRP A 143 -7.82 -9.06 -5.50
C TRP A 143 -9.12 -8.27 -5.60
N THR A 144 -10.24 -8.92 -5.31
CA THR A 144 -11.55 -8.25 -5.29
C THR A 144 -11.72 -7.37 -4.04
N ALA A 145 -12.69 -6.47 -4.09
CA ALA A 145 -13.03 -5.62 -2.94
C ALA A 145 -13.42 -6.44 -1.70
N GLU A 146 -14.13 -7.54 -1.89
CA GLU A 146 -14.56 -8.45 -0.84
C GLU A 146 -13.38 -9.21 -0.23
N GLN A 147 -12.40 -9.62 -1.04
CA GLN A 147 -11.18 -10.27 -0.53
C GLN A 147 -10.35 -9.29 0.30
N ILE A 148 -10.22 -8.04 -0.15
CA ILE A 148 -9.55 -6.96 0.60
C ILE A 148 -10.29 -6.72 1.93
N ALA A 149 -11.61 -6.57 1.88
CA ALA A 149 -12.46 -6.34 3.05
C ALA A 149 -12.34 -7.48 4.07
N ALA A 150 -12.50 -8.73 3.64
CA ALA A 150 -12.43 -9.89 4.52
C ALA A 150 -11.07 -10.04 5.21
N LYS A 151 -9.99 -9.63 4.53
CA LYS A 151 -8.63 -9.67 5.11
C LYS A 151 -8.35 -8.49 6.03
N ILE A 152 -8.83 -7.28 5.74
CA ILE A 152 -8.60 -6.12 6.60
C ILE A 152 -9.44 -6.16 7.88
N THR A 153 -10.65 -6.74 7.83
CA THR A 153 -11.54 -6.86 9.00
C THR A 153 -11.35 -8.16 9.78
N GLY A 154 -10.55 -9.10 9.27
CA GLY A 154 -10.29 -10.40 9.92
C GLY A 154 -11.45 -11.39 9.86
N THR A 155 -12.46 -11.15 9.03
CA THR A 155 -13.65 -12.01 8.87
C THR A 155 -13.46 -13.14 7.85
N GLY A 156 -12.37 -13.12 7.08
CA GLY A 156 -12.06 -14.16 6.08
C GLY A 156 -11.36 -15.39 6.67
N PRO A 157 -11.44 -16.57 6.01
CA PRO A 157 -10.67 -17.75 6.42
C PRO A 157 -9.16 -17.45 6.41
N LYS A 158 -8.45 -17.95 7.43
CA LYS A 158 -6.97 -17.96 7.45
C LYS A 158 -6.51 -18.89 6.32
N GLY A 159 -6.10 -18.31 5.20
CA GLY A 159 -5.69 -19.07 4.02
C GLY A 159 -4.30 -19.65 4.22
N ALA A 160 -4.04 -20.84 3.67
CA ALA A 160 -2.77 -21.58 3.76
C ALA A 160 -1.55 -20.90 3.06
N GLY A 161 -1.61 -19.59 2.82
CA GLY A 161 -0.54 -18.77 2.27
C GLY A 161 -0.37 -17.45 3.03
N GLU A 162 -0.81 -17.39 4.28
CA GLU A 162 -0.43 -16.32 5.20
C GLU A 162 1.09 -16.33 5.34
N GLN A 163 1.77 -15.50 4.56
CA GLN A 163 3.10 -15.01 4.94
C GLN A 163 2.92 -14.15 6.20
N THR A 164 2.67 -14.81 7.35
CA THR A 164 3.26 -14.37 8.61
C THR A 164 4.75 -14.52 8.38
N ALA A 165 5.32 -13.49 7.78
CA ALA A 165 6.67 -13.56 7.29
C ALA A 165 7.57 -13.89 8.49
N ASP A 166 8.37 -14.94 8.32
CA ASP A 166 9.36 -15.36 9.30
C ASP A 166 10.29 -14.16 9.52
N ASP A 167 10.29 -13.58 10.72
CA ASP A 167 11.01 -12.33 11.02
C ASP A 167 12.49 -12.41 10.59
N ALA A 168 13.07 -13.62 10.61
CA ALA A 168 14.42 -13.89 10.10
C ALA A 168 14.52 -13.80 8.57
N ALA A 169 13.53 -14.31 7.83
CA ALA A 169 13.46 -14.21 6.37
C ALA A 169 13.18 -12.77 5.92
N ILE A 170 12.37 -12.01 6.68
CA ILE A 170 12.13 -10.57 6.47
C ILE A 170 13.42 -9.79 6.66
N GLY A 171 14.14 -10.02 7.77
CA GLY A 171 15.40 -9.33 8.06
C GLY A 171 16.45 -9.58 6.99
N LYS A 172 16.54 -10.83 6.50
CA LYS A 172 17.43 -11.18 5.39
C LYS A 172 17.02 -10.52 4.08
N ALA A 173 15.74 -10.55 3.70
CA ALA A 173 15.26 -9.90 2.48
C ALA A 173 15.48 -8.38 2.49
N TYR A 174 15.37 -7.73 3.65
CA TYR A 174 15.69 -6.31 3.80
C TYR A 174 17.20 -6.04 3.73
N ALA A 175 18.02 -6.89 4.35
CA ALA A 175 19.48 -6.78 4.26
C ALA A 175 19.97 -6.96 2.81
N ASP A 176 19.39 -7.91 2.08
CA ASP A 176 19.71 -8.19 0.68
C ASP A 176 19.26 -7.01 -0.21
N TRP A 177 18.04 -6.50 -0.03
CA TRP A 177 17.58 -5.30 -0.75
C TRP A 177 18.42 -4.06 -0.44
N ARG A 178 18.78 -3.82 0.83
CA ARG A 178 19.66 -2.72 1.22
C ARG A 178 21.04 -2.87 0.55
N ALA A 179 21.56 -4.09 0.47
CA ALA A 179 22.84 -4.35 -0.19
C ALA A 179 22.76 -4.05 -1.70
N GLU A 180 21.65 -4.39 -2.36
CA GLU A 180 21.43 -4.08 -3.78
C GLU A 180 21.31 -2.58 -4.03
N VAL A 181 20.50 -1.86 -3.25
CA VAL A 181 20.29 -0.41 -3.42
C VAL A 181 21.53 0.41 -3.08
N VAL A 182 22.25 0.05 -2.01
CA VAL A 182 23.52 0.72 -1.65
C VAL A 182 24.64 0.32 -2.63
N GLY A 183 24.59 -0.90 -3.18
CA GLY A 183 25.50 -1.35 -4.23
C GLY A 183 25.36 -0.55 -5.52
N MET A 184 24.13 -0.17 -5.89
CA MET A 184 23.87 0.71 -7.04
C MET A 184 24.40 2.14 -6.84
N ALA A 185 24.43 2.65 -5.61
CA ALA A 185 24.96 3.99 -5.31
C ALA A 185 26.50 4.09 -5.36
N ARG A 186 27.21 2.95 -5.48
CA ARG A 186 28.68 2.91 -5.57
C ARG A 186 29.21 2.76 -7.00
N VAL A 187 28.34 2.71 -8.01
CA VAL A 187 28.75 2.81 -9.41
C VAL A 187 28.84 4.30 -9.75
N GLU A 188 29.91 4.95 -9.29
CA GLU A 188 30.26 6.30 -9.72
C GLU A 188 30.87 6.24 -11.14
N PHE A 189 30.38 7.10 -12.03
CA PHE A 189 31.03 7.45 -13.29
C PHE A 189 32.10 8.51 -13.05
#